data_AF-A0A453GJ92-F1
#
_entry.id   AF-A0A453GJ92-F1
#
_cell.length_a   1.000
_cell.length_b   1.000
_cell.length_c   1.000
_cell.angle_alpha   90.00
_cell.angle_beta   90.00
_cell.angle_gamma   90.00
#
_symmetry.space_group_name_H-M   'P 1'
#
loop_
_entity.id
_entity.type
_entity.pdbx_description
1 polymer ?
#
loop_
_entity_poly.entity_id
_entity_poly.type
_entity_poly.pdbx_seq_one_letter_code
_entity_poly.pdbx_strand_id
1 'polypeptide(L)'
;MDTVLTLQLVWSLYLACKDIFALRNKKDLHTPHDLLFFVVIDWALATLMFSGACASASLTIFFMWDVNLCGAYSRLACRQFALSVTLAFMTWLLQAASSFSGFWLLVSFF
;
A
#
# COMPACT_ATOMS: atom_id res chain seq x y z
N MET A 1 -8.66 -10.46 -10.47
CA MET A 1 -8.58 -9.45 -9.40
C MET A 1 -8.28 -10.20 -8.13
N ASP A 2 -7.05 -10.08 -7.64
CA ASP A 2 -6.56 -10.78 -6.47
C ASP A 2 -7.36 -10.34 -5.24
N THR A 3 -7.88 -11.29 -4.47
CA THR A 3 -8.75 -11.06 -3.30
C THR A 3 -8.12 -10.12 -2.26
N VAL A 4 -6.79 -10.12 -2.18
CA VAL A 4 -5.98 -9.25 -1.33
C VAL A 4 -6.13 -7.78 -1.71
N LEU A 5 -6.10 -7.45 -3.00
CA LEU A 5 -6.24 -6.07 -3.48
C LEU A 5 -7.65 -5.54 -3.24
N THR A 6 -8.67 -6.39 -3.37
CA THR A 6 -10.06 -6.04 -3.06
C THR A 6 -10.22 -5.74 -1.58
N LEU A 7 -9.63 -6.56 -0.70
CA LEU A 7 -9.65 -6.33 0.74
C LEU A 7 -8.93 -5.02 1.10
N GLN A 8 -7.76 -4.75 0.49
CA GLN A 8 -7.03 -3.51 0.67
C GLN A 8 -7.88 -2.29 0.28
N LEU A 9 -8.56 -2.34 -0.86
CA LEU A 9 -9.44 -1.27 -1.34
C LEU A 9 -10.63 -1.03 -0.41
N VAL A 10 -11.31 -2.10 0.01
CA VAL A 10 -12.44 -2.01 0.95
C VAL A 10 -11.98 -1.45 2.30
N TRP A 11 -10.81 -1.86 2.76
CA TRP A 11 -10.19 -1.37 4.00
C TRP A 11 -9.86 0.12 3.92
N SER A 12 -9.18 0.56 2.86
CA SER A 12 -8.89 1.99 2.64
C SER A 12 -10.16 2.83 2.54
N LEU A 13 -11.22 2.32 1.91
CA LEU A 13 -12.51 3.02 1.81
C LEU A 13 -13.18 3.16 3.19
N TYR A 14 -13.17 2.09 3.98
CA TYR A 14 -13.70 2.09 5.34
C TYR A 14 -13.02 3.16 6.21
N LEU A 15 -11.69 3.25 6.14
CA LEU A 15 -10.91 4.24 6.87
C LEU A 15 -11.19 5.67 6.41
N ALA A 16 -11.25 5.89 5.09
CA ALA A 16 -11.59 7.19 4.54
C ALA A 16 -12.98 7.65 5.00
N CYS A 17 -13.97 6.75 5.01
CA CYS A 17 -15.30 7.05 5.56
C CYS A 17 -15.23 7.42 7.04
N LYS A 18 -14.42 6.70 7.83
CA LYS A 18 -14.26 6.98 9.27
C LYS A 18 -13.60 8.34 9.51
N ASP A 19 -12.59 8.69 8.71
CA ASP A 19 -11.86 9.96 8.81
C ASP A 19 -12.75 11.15 8.42
N ILE A 20 -13.51 11.03 7.32
CA ILE A 20 -14.51 12.03 6.92
C ILE A 20 -15.57 12.21 8.02
N PHE A 21 -16.00 11.13 8.65
CA PHE A 21 -16.96 11.18 9.74
C PHE A 21 -16.39 11.89 10.98
N ALA A 22 -15.13 11.60 11.33
CA ALA A 22 -14.42 12.28 12.42
C ALA A 22 -14.29 13.79 12.17
N LEU A 23 -13.83 14.17 10.98
CA LEU A 23 -13.70 15.56 10.56
C LEU A 23 -15.05 16.30 10.55
N ARG A 24 -16.12 15.64 10.06
CA ARG A 24 -17.47 16.24 10.03
C ARG A 24 -18.04 16.47 11.42
N ASN A 25 -17.86 15.52 12.33
CA ASN A 25 -18.50 15.58 13.64
C ASN A 25 -17.69 16.37 14.68
N LYS A 26 -16.48 16.87 14.33
CA LYS A 26 -15.50 17.49 15.26
C LYS A 26 -15.38 16.73 16.59
N LYS A 27 -15.60 15.42 16.53
CA LYS A 27 -15.66 14.57 17.70
C LYS A 27 -14.40 13.75 17.64
N ASP A 28 -13.63 13.82 18.72
CA ASP A 28 -12.43 13.03 18.89
C ASP A 28 -12.83 11.55 18.83
N LEU A 29 -12.64 10.94 17.65
CA LEU A 29 -13.30 9.68 17.28
C LEU A 29 -12.52 8.47 17.79
N HIS A 30 -11.75 8.69 18.84
CA HIS A 30 -10.54 7.94 19.01
C HIS A 30 -10.41 7.43 20.44
N THR A 31 -11.22 6.40 20.72
CA THR A 31 -10.85 5.42 21.72
C THR A 31 -9.45 4.91 21.36
N PRO A 32 -8.43 5.08 22.23
CA PRO A 32 -7.03 4.78 21.91
C PRO A 32 -6.80 3.33 21.48
N HIS A 33 -7.71 2.42 21.87
CA HIS A 33 -7.74 1.04 21.43
C HIS A 33 -7.97 0.88 19.91
N ASP A 34 -8.81 1.72 19.31
CA ASP A 34 -9.14 1.62 17.89
C ASP A 34 -8.01 2.14 16.98
N LEU A 35 -7.23 3.17 17.37
CA LEU A 35 -5.98 3.49 16.62
C LEU A 35 -5.04 2.32 16.71
N LEU A 36 -4.87 1.75 17.89
CA LEU A 36 -3.77 0.82 18.09
C LEU A 36 -3.98 -0.39 17.19
N PHE A 37 -5.21 -0.92 17.14
CA PHE A 37 -5.58 -1.96 16.19
C PHE A 37 -5.38 -1.52 14.74
N PHE A 38 -5.79 -0.30 14.39
CA PHE A 38 -5.66 0.23 13.04
C PHE A 38 -4.20 0.40 12.59
N VAL A 39 -3.38 1.06 13.39
CA VAL A 39 -1.93 1.22 13.19
C VAL A 39 -1.28 -0.16 13.07
N VAL A 40 -1.70 -1.13 13.89
CA VAL A 40 -1.19 -2.49 13.82
C VAL A 40 -1.46 -3.16 12.47
N ILE A 41 -2.67 -2.99 11.94
CA ILE A 41 -3.02 -3.57 10.65
C ILE A 41 -2.31 -2.83 9.51
N ASP A 42 -2.21 -1.50 9.60
CA ASP A 42 -1.61 -0.67 8.55
C ASP A 42 -0.12 -1.01 8.35
N TRP A 43 0.64 -1.20 9.44
CA TRP A 43 2.04 -1.64 9.32
C TRP A 43 2.16 -3.05 8.73
N ALA A 44 1.29 -3.98 9.15
CA ALA A 44 1.30 -5.33 8.61
C ALA A 44 1.04 -5.34 7.10
N LEU A 45 0.03 -4.59 6.65
CA LEU A 45 -0.26 -4.41 5.22
C LEU A 45 0.89 -3.73 4.48
N ALA A 46 1.55 -2.74 5.06
CA ALA A 46 2.73 -2.10 4.47
C ALA A 46 3.88 -3.10 4.25
N THR A 47 4.14 -4.00 5.21
CA THR A 47 5.19 -5.04 5.04
C THR A 47 4.85 -6.06 3.95
N LEU A 48 3.58 -6.45 3.84
CA LEU A 48 3.12 -7.37 2.78
C LEU A 48 3.23 -6.72 1.40
N MET A 49 2.85 -5.45 1.27
CA MET A 49 2.99 -4.68 0.03
C MET A 49 4.45 -4.52 -0.39
N PHE A 50 5.35 -4.29 0.57
CA PHE A 50 6.80 -4.24 0.30
C PHE A 50 7.29 -5.56 -0.29
N SER A 51 6.92 -6.68 0.33
CA SER A 51 7.28 -8.01 -0.16
C SER A 51 6.78 -8.26 -1.58
N GLY A 52 5.53 -7.87 -1.87
CA GLY A 52 4.94 -7.99 -3.22
C GLY A 52 5.62 -7.10 -4.26
N ALA A 53 5.99 -5.87 -3.88
CA ALA A 53 6.71 -4.93 -4.74
C ALA A 53 8.13 -5.43 -5.05
N CYS A 54 8.86 -5.93 -4.04
CA CYS A 54 10.20 -6.52 -4.23
C CYS A 54 10.16 -7.76 -5.12
N ALA A 55 9.20 -8.67 -4.90
CA ALA A 55 9.04 -9.84 -5.77
C ALA A 55 8.77 -9.45 -7.23
N SER A 56 7.92 -8.43 -7.43
CA SER A 56 7.60 -7.93 -8.76
C SER A 56 8.79 -7.20 -9.43
N ALA A 57 9.59 -6.47 -8.65
CA ALA A 57 10.81 -5.84 -9.14
C ALA A 57 11.86 -6.87 -9.57
N SER A 58 12.08 -7.91 -8.77
CA SER A 58 12.98 -9.02 -9.15
C SER A 58 12.55 -9.65 -10.47
N LEU A 59 11.25 -9.87 -10.66
CA LEU A 59 10.70 -10.36 -11.94
C LEU A 59 10.94 -9.38 -13.08
N THR A 60 10.74 -8.06 -12.89
CA THR A 60 11.03 -7.08 -13.95
C THR A 60 12.48 -7.10 -14.40
N ILE A 61 13.42 -7.15 -13.46
CA ILE A 61 14.86 -7.16 -13.75
C ILE A 61 15.23 -8.45 -14.48
N PHE A 62 14.72 -9.59 -14.01
CA PHE A 62 14.93 -10.88 -14.65
C PHE A 62 14.40 -10.91 -16.10
N PHE A 63 13.19 -10.42 -16.33
CA PHE A 63 12.60 -10.35 -17.68
C PHE A 63 13.35 -9.41 -18.63
N MET A 64 13.86 -8.30 -18.13
CA MET A 64 14.57 -7.31 -18.93
C MET A 64 16.01 -7.72 -19.24
N TRP A 65 16.72 -8.30 -18.27
CA TRP A 65 18.17 -8.48 -18.37
C TRP A 65 18.58 -9.89 -18.80
N ASP A 66 17.87 -10.93 -18.34
CA ASP A 66 18.31 -12.32 -18.50
C ASP A 66 17.72 -12.98 -19.75
N VAL A 67 16.42 -12.77 -19.99
CA VAL A 67 15.68 -13.49 -21.04
C VAL A 67 15.53 -12.68 -22.34
N ASN A 68 15.84 -11.37 -22.31
CA ASN A 68 15.63 -10.38 -23.39
C ASN A 68 14.29 -10.54 -24.15
N LEU A 69 13.25 -11.02 -23.45
CA LEU A 69 11.90 -11.26 -23.97
C LEU A 69 11.27 -9.96 -24.48
N CYS A 70 11.69 -8.83 -23.90
CA CYS A 70 11.31 -7.48 -24.26
C CYS A 70 11.76 -7.11 -25.69
N GLY A 71 12.89 -7.66 -26.17
CA GLY A 71 13.38 -7.51 -27.54
C GLY A 71 12.85 -8.58 -28.51
N ALA A 72 12.67 -9.82 -28.04
CA ALA A 72 12.20 -10.93 -28.88
C ALA A 72 10.68 -10.89 -29.16
N TYR A 73 9.88 -10.40 -28.21
CA TYR A 73 8.42 -10.28 -28.32
C TYR A 73 7.98 -8.83 -28.10
N SER A 74 7.98 -8.03 -29.17
CA SER A 74 7.53 -6.62 -29.15
C SER A 74 6.05 -6.44 -28.75
N ARG A 75 5.28 -7.53 -28.61
CA ARG A 75 3.89 -7.53 -28.14
C ARG A 75 3.79 -7.61 -26.60
N LEU A 76 4.84 -8.00 -25.90
CA LEU A 76 4.87 -7.94 -24.44
C LEU A 76 5.01 -6.49 -24.00
N ALA A 77 4.02 -5.97 -23.26
CA ALA A 77 4.01 -4.63 -22.70
C ALA A 77 4.97 -4.50 -21.50
N CYS A 78 6.24 -4.84 -21.72
CA CYS A 78 7.35 -4.76 -20.77
C CYS A 78 7.46 -3.37 -20.11
N ARG A 79 7.18 -2.30 -20.87
CA ARG A 79 7.07 -0.93 -20.34
C ARG A 79 5.89 -0.76 -19.36
N GLN A 80 4.74 -1.36 -19.63
CA GLN A 80 3.58 -1.31 -18.74
C GLN A 80 3.86 -2.06 -17.44
N PHE A 81 4.54 -3.20 -17.52
CA PHE A 81 4.91 -3.99 -16.34
C PHE A 81 5.89 -3.23 -15.45
N ALA A 82 6.92 -2.60 -16.02
CA ALA A 82 7.83 -1.73 -15.28
C ALA A 82 7.10 -0.55 -14.60
N LEU A 83 6.17 0.09 -15.31
CA LEU A 83 5.34 1.16 -14.73
C LEU A 83 4.50 0.67 -13.56
N SER A 84 3.86 -0.50 -13.68
CA SER A 84 3.07 -1.10 -12.60
C SER A 84 3.92 -1.37 -11.35
N VAL A 85 5.17 -1.84 -11.50
CA VAL A 85 6.07 -2.07 -10.37
C VAL A 85 6.49 -0.77 -9.71
N THR A 86 6.81 0.27 -10.49
CA THR A 86 7.13 1.60 -9.94
C THR A 86 5.95 2.17 -9.16
N LEU A 87 4.73 2.05 -9.70
CA LEU A 87 3.51 2.47 -8.99
C LEU A 87 3.29 1.68 -7.70
N ALA A 88 3.60 0.37 -7.69
CA ALA A 88 3.52 -0.45 -6.47
C ALA A 88 4.52 0.00 -5.38
N PHE A 89 5.72 0.45 -5.77
CA PHE A 89 6.67 1.06 -4.84
C PHE A 89 6.17 2.40 -4.29
N MET A 90 5.58 3.23 -5.15
CA MET A 90 5.01 4.51 -4.72
C MET A 90 3.83 4.32 -3.77
N THR A 91 2.92 3.38 -4.05
CA THR A 91 1.80 3.10 -3.15
C THR A 91 2.29 2.58 -1.80
N TRP A 92 3.33 1.74 -1.78
CA TRP A 92 3.98 1.31 -0.54
C TRP A 92 4.57 2.49 0.25
N LEU A 93 5.27 3.43 -0.39
CA LEU A 93 5.83 4.61 0.27
C LEU A 93 4.73 5.49 0.90
N LEU A 94 3.63 5.73 0.18
CA LEU A 94 2.49 6.48 0.70
C LEU A 94 1.86 5.76 1.89
N GLN A 95 1.73 4.44 1.83
CA GLN A 95 1.22 3.62 2.94
C GLN A 95 2.14 3.73 4.17
N ALA A 96 3.45 3.62 3.98
CA ALA A 96 4.43 3.75 5.05
C ALA A 96 4.34 5.13 5.72
N ALA A 97 4.23 6.22 4.94
CA ALA A 97 4.06 7.56 5.47
C ALA A 97 2.76 7.72 6.28
N SER A 98 1.67 7.12 5.80
CA SER A 98 0.38 7.09 6.52
C SER A 98 0.51 6.36 7.87
N SER A 99 1.13 5.17 7.88
CA SER A 99 1.35 4.39 9.10
C SER A 99 2.20 5.16 10.13
N PHE A 100 3.23 5.89 9.68
CA PHE A 100 4.09 6.69 10.53
C PHE A 100 3.35 7.87 11.15
N SER A 101 2.52 8.57 10.36
CA SER A 101 1.64 9.63 10.87
C SER A 101 0.64 9.09 11.90
N GLY A 102 0.06 7.91 11.65
CA GLY A 102 -0.84 7.24 12.59
C GLY A 102 -0.16 6.90 13.92
N PHE A 103 1.08 6.41 13.86
CA PHE A 103 1.89 6.16 15.06
C PHE A 103 2.18 7.45 15.84
N TRP A 104 2.52 8.54 15.15
CA TRP A 104 2.77 9.83 15.77
C TRP A 104 1.53 10.39 16.47
N LEU A 105 0.35 10.24 15.85
CA LEU A 105 -0.93 10.61 16.47
C LEU A 105 -1.24 9.78 17.71
N LEU A 106 -0.94 8.47 17.68
CA LEU A 106 -1.11 7.59 18.85
C LEU A 106 -0.23 8.06 20.01
N VAL A 107 1.05 8.34 19.74
CA VAL A 107 1.98 8.89 20.74
C VAL A 107 1.52 10.25 21.26
N SER A 108 0.96 11.10 20.41
CA SER A 108 0.50 12.45 20.80
C SER A 108 -0.76 12.42 21.68
N PHE A 109 -1.52 11.32 21.64
CA PHE A 109 -2.75 11.15 22.42
C PHE A 109 -2.50 10.54 23.81
N PHE A 110 -1.31 9.98 24.04
CA PHE A 110 -0.88 9.38 25.30
C PHE A 110 0.00 10.37 26.08
#